data_AF-R4YNX9-F1
#
_entry.id   AF-R4YNX9-F1
#
_cell.length_a   1.000
_cell.length_b   1.000
_cell.length_c   1.000
_cell.angle_alpha   90.00
_cell.angle_beta   90.00
_cell.angle_gamma   90.00
#
_symmetry.space_group_name_H-M   'P 1'
#
loop_
_entity.id
_entity.type
_entity.pdbx_description
1 polymer ?
#
loop_
_entity_poly.entity_id
_entity_poly.type
_entity_poly.pdbx_seq_one_letter_code
_entity_poly.pdbx_strand_id
1 'polypeptide(L)'
;MNKIFILLTCLCLSACDLDLGSSYDPTTRTMYIDYYQEACSETSNLLCLRIRLDTDDAFEVSEVPMSGFENLKWGSRYKVQVEAERDSDGDDTHYSFESIDSTDVIDASSNEFVLTFNMASEILLDNQNNSWIVGTEKIFSCSDADCTLLSNSYRDNDKIQLSFTAENDELTLLAVKCQSSDTDFSSKCEGVNDAVFDIAHYRSDCGLSEPRLCFVYKEKNDASTEWNILPFGIAGFTAQWGKEYRIDVKVTIKAKALKSVEFVKERESADRTNESFNMIMRTGASGLEESNNDVISYDGIEFNCSRYNKCSDIDDAVEQASSSQERFLILQAFVETSGEVPVILIKDLLCDEASDKFKAECVSKHDDVYWNE
;
A
#
# COMPACT_ATOMS: atom_id res chain seq x y z
N MET A 1 -65.75 -32.59 46.08
CA MET A 1 -64.77 -32.01 45.14
C MET A 1 -64.29 -30.70 45.71
N ASN A 2 -63.00 -30.60 46.06
CA ASN A 2 -62.14 -29.43 45.84
C ASN A 2 -60.76 -29.77 46.40
N LYS A 3 -59.82 -29.96 45.48
CA LYS A 3 -58.39 -30.11 45.76
C LYS A 3 -57.84 -28.71 46.03
N ILE A 4 -57.14 -28.52 47.15
CA ILE A 4 -56.32 -27.32 47.37
C ILE A 4 -54.87 -27.79 47.39
N PHE A 5 -54.14 -27.32 46.39
CA PHE A 5 -52.70 -27.53 46.19
C PHE A 5 -51.90 -26.76 47.24
N ILE A 6 -50.94 -27.43 47.87
CA ILE A 6 -49.89 -26.80 48.66
C ILE A 6 -48.80 -26.39 47.68
N LEU A 7 -48.63 -25.09 47.44
CA LEU A 7 -47.50 -24.55 46.69
C LEU A 7 -46.25 -24.62 47.59
N LEU A 8 -45.31 -25.47 47.20
CA LEU A 8 -43.95 -25.51 47.73
C LEU A 8 -43.16 -24.38 47.07
N THR A 9 -42.96 -23.26 47.77
CA THR A 9 -42.05 -22.20 47.34
C THR A 9 -40.61 -22.68 47.53
N CYS A 10 -40.02 -23.13 46.43
CA CYS A 10 -38.59 -23.42 46.32
C CYS A 10 -37.84 -22.08 46.33
N LEU A 11 -37.20 -21.78 47.46
CA LEU A 11 -36.18 -20.73 47.56
C LEU A 11 -34.96 -21.20 46.75
N CYS A 12 -34.97 -20.92 45.44
CA CYS A 12 -33.74 -20.90 44.66
C CYS A 12 -32.91 -19.74 45.19
N LEU A 13 -31.91 -20.07 46.02
CA LEU A 13 -30.73 -19.24 46.21
C LEU A 13 -30.10 -19.09 44.82
N SER A 14 -30.51 -18.04 44.10
CA SER A 14 -29.63 -17.44 43.10
C SER A 14 -28.38 -17.05 43.86
N ALA A 15 -27.31 -17.82 43.70
CA ALA A 15 -25.98 -17.32 43.95
C ALA A 15 -25.91 -16.02 43.16
N CYS A 16 -25.96 -14.89 43.89
CA CYS A 16 -25.39 -13.67 43.39
C CYS A 16 -23.96 -14.06 43.00
N ASP A 17 -23.69 -14.00 41.70
CA ASP A 17 -22.35 -13.91 41.18
C ASP A 17 -21.78 -12.64 41.81
N LEU A 18 -21.22 -12.84 43.01
CA LEU A 18 -20.39 -11.88 43.67
C LEU A 18 -19.27 -11.65 42.69
N ASP A 19 -19.27 -10.44 42.14
CA ASP A 19 -18.17 -9.72 41.52
C ASP A 19 -16.83 -10.11 42.19
N LEU A 20 -16.31 -11.28 41.81
CA LEU A 20 -15.01 -11.78 42.16
C LEU A 20 -14.09 -10.99 41.24
N GLY A 21 -13.41 -10.01 41.84
CA GLY A 21 -12.63 -9.00 41.13
C GLY A 21 -11.80 -9.58 39.99
N SER A 22 -11.64 -8.78 38.94
CA SER A 22 -10.87 -9.06 37.73
C SER A 22 -9.84 -10.19 37.92
N SER A 23 -10.23 -11.42 37.61
CA SER A 23 -9.29 -12.54 37.62
C SER A 23 -8.51 -12.41 36.32
N TYR A 24 -7.25 -11.99 36.46
CA TYR A 24 -6.27 -11.96 35.38
C TYR A 24 -5.60 -13.33 35.26
N ASP A 25 -6.38 -14.39 35.47
CA ASP A 25 -5.90 -15.76 35.29
C ASP A 25 -5.42 -15.92 33.84
N PRO A 26 -4.32 -16.65 33.61
CA PRO A 26 -3.83 -16.89 32.27
C PRO A 26 -4.94 -17.44 31.37
N THR A 27 -5.09 -16.83 30.19
CA THR A 27 -6.10 -17.24 29.21
C THR A 27 -5.41 -17.75 27.95
N THR A 28 -5.71 -18.99 27.56
CA THR A 28 -5.36 -19.50 26.23
C THR A 28 -6.13 -18.71 25.17
N ARG A 29 -5.43 -18.20 24.16
CA ARG A 29 -6.02 -17.48 23.03
C ARG A 29 -5.27 -17.73 21.74
N THR A 30 -5.97 -17.48 20.65
CA THR A 30 -5.39 -17.51 19.31
C THR A 30 -4.54 -16.27 19.08
N MET A 31 -3.35 -16.47 18.52
CA MET A 31 -2.45 -15.41 18.08
C MET A 31 -1.99 -15.70 16.65
N TYR A 32 -1.86 -14.66 15.85
CA TYR A 32 -1.31 -14.74 14.50
C TYR A 32 0.08 -14.12 14.50
N ILE A 33 1.07 -14.85 14.01
CA ILE A 33 2.46 -14.41 13.91
C ILE A 33 2.80 -14.21 12.43
N ASP A 34 3.31 -13.02 12.10
CA ASP A 34 3.62 -12.61 10.73
C ASP A 34 4.78 -13.41 10.12
N TYR A 35 4.98 -13.29 8.81
CA TYR A 35 5.96 -14.08 8.06
C TYR A 35 7.40 -13.59 8.14
N TYR A 36 7.68 -12.56 8.95
CA TYR A 36 9.02 -12.03 9.18
C TYR A 36 9.09 -11.33 10.56
N GLN A 37 10.30 -11.00 11.00
CA GLN A 37 10.54 -10.24 12.22
C GLN A 37 11.06 -8.85 11.92
N GLU A 38 10.90 -7.96 12.90
CA GLU A 38 11.35 -6.58 12.84
C GLU A 38 12.18 -6.25 14.09
N ALA A 39 12.99 -5.19 14.04
CA ALA A 39 13.72 -4.74 15.22
C ALA A 39 12.74 -4.48 16.37
N CYS A 40 13.02 -5.01 17.56
CA CYS A 40 12.13 -4.81 18.72
C CYS A 40 11.94 -3.32 19.04
N SER A 41 13.00 -2.53 18.88
CA SER A 41 12.98 -1.08 19.04
C SER A 41 14.14 -0.47 18.24
N GLU A 42 14.16 0.86 18.11
CA GLU A 42 15.20 1.57 17.35
C GLU A 42 16.63 1.40 17.91
N THR A 43 16.76 0.98 19.16
CA THR A 43 18.04 0.75 19.83
C THR A 43 18.32 -0.73 20.06
N SER A 44 17.40 -1.61 19.70
CA SER A 44 17.54 -3.05 19.91
C SER A 44 18.36 -3.70 18.80
N ASN A 45 19.27 -4.59 19.18
CA ASN A 45 19.92 -5.52 18.25
C ASN A 45 19.15 -6.84 18.07
N LEU A 46 17.99 -6.97 18.73
CA LEU A 46 17.13 -8.15 18.69
C LEU A 46 15.95 -7.96 17.74
N LEU A 47 15.57 -9.07 17.12
CA LEU A 47 14.38 -9.19 16.28
C LEU A 47 13.20 -9.67 17.13
N CYS A 48 12.07 -8.98 17.01
CA CYS A 48 10.82 -9.31 17.68
C CYS A 48 9.79 -9.85 16.69
N LEU A 49 8.91 -10.70 17.20
CA LEU A 49 7.77 -11.19 16.43
C LEU A 49 6.82 -10.05 16.13
N ARG A 50 6.25 -10.07 14.93
CA ARG A 50 5.11 -9.24 14.57
C ARG A 50 3.85 -10.07 14.77
N ILE A 51 2.93 -9.61 15.60
CA ILE A 51 1.73 -10.37 15.99
C ILE A 51 0.47 -9.56 15.77
N ARG A 52 -0.66 -10.26 15.73
CA ARG A 52 -2.00 -9.70 15.93
C ARG A 52 -2.88 -10.72 16.63
N LEU A 53 -3.89 -10.24 17.34
CA LEU A 53 -4.86 -11.08 18.06
C LEU A 53 -6.19 -11.19 17.31
N ASP A 54 -6.56 -10.16 16.55
CA ASP A 54 -7.69 -10.18 15.62
C ASP A 54 -7.22 -10.30 14.17
N THR A 55 -8.04 -10.90 13.30
CA THR A 55 -7.77 -10.99 11.86
C THR A 55 -7.96 -9.67 11.12
N ASP A 56 -8.73 -8.74 11.69
CA ASP A 56 -8.96 -7.42 11.11
C ASP A 56 -7.87 -6.41 11.48
N ASP A 57 -7.06 -6.73 12.50
CA ASP A 57 -5.94 -5.90 12.94
C ASP A 57 -4.72 -6.03 12.01
N ALA A 58 -3.93 -4.94 11.98
CA ALA A 58 -2.60 -4.95 11.40
C ALA A 58 -1.62 -5.74 12.30
N PHE A 59 -0.59 -6.33 11.70
CA PHE A 59 0.50 -6.91 12.47
C PHE A 59 1.36 -5.82 13.10
N GLU A 60 1.62 -5.93 14.40
CA GLU A 60 2.43 -5.01 15.18
C GLU A 60 3.61 -5.74 15.84
N VAL A 61 4.72 -5.04 16.05
CA VAL A 61 5.88 -5.60 16.76
C VAL A 61 5.52 -5.84 18.22
N SER A 62 5.69 -7.08 18.69
CA SER A 62 5.46 -7.46 20.08
C SER A 62 6.78 -7.43 20.86
N GLU A 63 6.87 -6.53 21.82
CA GLU A 63 7.93 -6.56 22.84
C GLU A 63 7.61 -7.54 24.00
N VAL A 64 6.36 -8.05 24.06
CA VAL A 64 5.97 -9.06 25.04
C VAL A 64 6.72 -10.37 24.73
N PRO A 65 7.52 -10.90 25.67
CA PRO A 65 8.30 -12.10 25.44
C PRO A 65 7.41 -13.31 25.17
N MET A 66 7.88 -14.19 24.29
CA MET A 66 7.23 -15.46 23.98
C MET A 66 8.19 -16.62 24.20
N SER A 67 7.75 -17.60 24.98
CA SER A 67 8.50 -18.83 25.24
C SER A 67 7.91 -20.01 24.46
N GLY A 68 8.76 -20.96 24.08
CA GLY A 68 8.34 -22.19 23.39
C GLY A 68 8.14 -22.07 21.88
N PHE A 69 8.22 -20.86 21.31
CA PHE A 69 8.14 -20.61 19.86
C PHE A 69 9.46 -20.04 19.34
N GLU A 70 10.47 -20.89 19.19
CA GLU A 70 11.85 -20.49 18.86
C GLU A 70 12.18 -20.63 17.37
N ASN A 71 11.32 -21.27 16.58
CA ASN A 71 11.60 -21.64 15.19
C ASN A 71 10.70 -20.92 14.19
N LEU A 72 10.62 -19.60 14.27
CA LEU A 72 9.99 -18.83 13.20
C LEU A 72 10.79 -19.05 11.90
N LYS A 73 10.10 -19.51 10.86
CA LYS A 73 10.63 -19.51 9.49
C LYS A 73 10.17 -18.27 8.76
N TRP A 74 11.10 -17.46 8.32
CA TRP A 74 10.82 -16.31 7.47
C TRP A 74 10.18 -16.78 6.15
N GLY A 75 9.16 -16.06 5.69
CA GLY A 75 8.30 -16.47 4.56
C GLY A 75 7.14 -17.40 4.95
N SER A 76 6.91 -17.67 6.25
CA SER A 76 5.76 -18.45 6.72
C SER A 76 4.99 -17.70 7.81
N ARG A 77 3.67 -17.54 7.63
CA ARG A 77 2.76 -16.99 8.64
C ARG A 77 2.17 -18.11 9.48
N TYR A 78 1.98 -17.87 10.76
CA TYR A 78 1.49 -18.88 11.70
C TYR A 78 0.22 -18.42 12.40
N LYS A 79 -0.72 -19.35 12.59
CA LYS A 79 -1.79 -19.24 13.56
C LYS A 79 -1.46 -20.18 14.72
N VAL A 80 -1.34 -19.66 15.92
CA VAL A 80 -0.91 -20.41 17.10
C VAL A 80 -1.90 -20.22 18.26
N GLN A 81 -1.89 -21.17 19.19
CA GLN A 81 -2.50 -21.02 20.51
C GLN A 81 -1.41 -20.66 21.52
N VAL A 82 -1.68 -19.64 22.34
CA VAL A 82 -0.78 -19.18 23.39
C VAL A 82 -1.55 -18.97 24.68
N GLU A 83 -0.91 -19.28 25.79
CA GLU A 83 -1.34 -18.84 27.11
C GLU A 83 -0.74 -17.46 27.39
N ALA A 84 -1.60 -16.48 27.71
CA ALA A 84 -1.18 -15.10 28.01
C ALA A 84 -1.19 -14.85 29.51
N GLU A 85 -0.04 -14.54 30.10
CA GLU A 85 0.08 -14.07 31.47
C GLU A 85 -0.15 -12.56 31.54
N ARG A 86 -0.87 -12.09 32.56
CA ARG A 86 -1.23 -10.67 32.72
C ARG A 86 -0.78 -10.11 34.05
N ASP A 87 -0.47 -8.81 34.07
CA ASP A 87 -0.20 -8.10 35.31
C ASP A 87 -1.49 -7.71 36.07
N SER A 88 -1.32 -6.91 37.14
CA SER A 88 -2.43 -6.43 37.97
C SER A 88 -3.34 -5.40 37.29
N ASP A 89 -2.88 -4.80 36.19
CA ASP A 89 -3.62 -3.83 35.40
C ASP A 89 -4.33 -4.50 34.20
N GLY A 90 -4.03 -5.78 33.95
CA GLY A 90 -4.63 -6.60 32.90
C GLY A 90 -3.84 -6.60 31.60
N ASP A 91 -2.63 -6.04 31.60
CA ASP A 91 -1.76 -5.99 30.43
C ASP A 91 -1.00 -7.32 30.31
N ASP A 92 -0.86 -7.82 29.08
CA ASP A 92 -0.17 -9.07 28.82
C ASP A 92 1.35 -8.88 29.02
N THR A 93 1.94 -9.69 29.90
CA THR A 93 3.36 -9.59 30.29
C THR A 93 4.23 -10.71 29.72
N HIS A 94 3.62 -11.84 29.35
CA HIS A 94 4.33 -12.98 28.77
C HIS A 94 3.40 -13.90 27.98
N TYR A 95 3.95 -14.53 26.93
CA TYR A 95 3.27 -15.57 26.16
C TYR A 95 3.96 -16.93 26.29
N SER A 96 3.16 -17.95 26.53
CA SER A 96 3.59 -19.35 26.52
C SER A 96 2.97 -20.06 25.32
N PHE A 97 3.80 -20.46 24.36
CA PHE A 97 3.36 -21.20 23.17
C PHE A 97 2.79 -22.57 23.54
N GLU A 98 1.60 -22.88 23.02
CA GLU A 98 0.96 -24.18 23.21
C GLU A 98 1.00 -25.04 21.94
N SER A 99 0.48 -24.51 20.82
CA SER A 99 0.38 -25.27 19.57
C SER A 99 0.30 -24.39 18.32
N ILE A 100 0.65 -24.95 17.16
CA ILE A 100 0.37 -24.36 15.85
C ILE A 100 -0.95 -24.94 15.33
N ASP A 101 -1.90 -24.05 15.02
CA ASP A 101 -3.14 -24.42 14.35
C ASP A 101 -2.96 -24.54 12.83
N SER A 102 -2.28 -23.56 12.23
CA SER A 102 -2.01 -23.53 10.80
C SER A 102 -0.74 -22.76 10.46
N THR A 103 -0.17 -23.11 9.30
CA THR A 103 0.99 -22.42 8.71
C THR A 103 0.69 -22.13 7.26
N ASP A 104 0.84 -20.88 6.87
CA ASP A 104 0.63 -20.40 5.50
C ASP A 104 1.98 -19.91 4.94
N VAL A 105 2.46 -20.57 3.88
CA VAL A 105 3.69 -20.15 3.19
C VAL A 105 3.36 -18.99 2.26
N ILE A 106 4.09 -17.90 2.40
CA ILE A 106 3.90 -16.68 1.63
C ILE A 106 4.69 -16.78 0.32
N ASP A 107 4.06 -16.42 -0.79
CA ASP A 107 4.69 -16.41 -2.10
C ASP A 107 5.66 -15.22 -2.22
N ALA A 108 6.94 -15.51 -2.27
CA ALA A 108 8.02 -14.52 -2.37
C ALA A 108 7.94 -13.66 -3.65
N SER A 109 7.32 -14.16 -4.73
CA SER A 109 7.20 -13.41 -5.99
C SER A 109 6.19 -12.26 -5.92
N SER A 110 5.23 -12.36 -4.99
CA SER A 110 4.15 -11.39 -4.82
C SER A 110 4.22 -10.63 -3.49
N ASN A 111 5.17 -10.96 -2.61
CA ASN A 111 5.27 -10.38 -1.27
C ASN A 111 6.70 -9.87 -0.96
N GLU A 112 6.96 -8.60 -1.27
CA GLU A 112 8.10 -7.87 -0.70
C GLU A 112 7.73 -7.28 0.67
N PHE A 113 8.71 -7.19 1.57
CA PHE A 113 8.57 -6.45 2.83
C PHE A 113 9.79 -5.56 3.05
N VAL A 114 9.59 -4.45 3.74
CA VAL A 114 10.66 -3.47 4.00
C VAL A 114 10.93 -3.39 5.48
N LEU A 115 12.20 -3.52 5.83
CA LEU A 115 12.70 -3.37 7.20
C LEU A 115 13.52 -2.09 7.32
N THR A 116 13.23 -1.32 8.37
CA THR A 116 14.04 -0.18 8.79
C THR A 116 14.99 -0.64 9.89
N PHE A 117 16.29 -0.37 9.71
CA PHE A 117 17.31 -0.69 10.69
C PHE A 117 18.08 0.57 11.08
N ASN A 118 18.34 0.72 12.37
CA ASN A 118 19.26 1.71 12.88
C ASN A 118 20.65 1.08 13.00
N MET A 119 21.62 1.53 12.21
CA MET A 119 22.96 0.93 12.23
C MET A 119 23.66 1.08 13.59
N ALA A 120 23.31 2.12 14.36
CA ALA A 120 23.85 2.33 15.71
C ALA A 120 23.37 1.28 16.73
N SER A 121 22.31 0.54 16.43
CA SER A 121 21.81 -0.55 17.29
C SER A 121 22.67 -1.82 17.17
N GLU A 122 23.58 -1.90 16.19
CA GLU A 122 24.31 -3.13 15.85
C GLU A 122 23.41 -4.30 15.41
N ILE A 123 22.14 -4.05 15.06
CA ILE A 123 21.24 -5.08 14.53
C ILE A 123 21.69 -5.61 13.16
N LEU A 124 22.40 -4.79 12.38
CA LEU A 124 23.02 -5.16 11.11
C LEU A 124 24.53 -5.20 11.26
N LEU A 125 25.12 -6.36 10.96
CA LEU A 125 26.56 -6.58 11.08
C LEU A 125 27.13 -7.09 9.75
N ASP A 126 28.29 -6.55 9.37
CA ASP A 126 29.06 -7.03 8.22
C ASP A 126 29.56 -8.46 8.49
N ASN A 127 29.25 -9.38 7.57
CA ASN A 127 29.64 -10.79 7.62
C ASN A 127 30.66 -11.16 6.54
N GLN A 128 31.33 -10.17 5.95
CA GLN A 128 32.33 -10.33 4.89
C GLN A 128 31.74 -10.91 3.60
N ASN A 129 32.52 -10.89 2.52
CA ASN A 129 32.16 -11.49 1.22
C ASN A 129 30.77 -11.08 0.71
N ASN A 130 30.45 -9.78 0.77
CA ASN A 130 29.15 -9.24 0.36
C ASN A 130 27.96 -9.88 1.08
N SER A 131 28.14 -10.22 2.36
CA SER A 131 27.08 -10.75 3.21
C SER A 131 26.96 -9.97 4.51
N TRP A 132 25.74 -9.93 5.04
CA TRP A 132 25.37 -9.21 6.26
C TRP A 132 24.50 -10.11 7.14
N ILE A 133 24.58 -9.87 8.44
CA ILE A 133 23.75 -10.55 9.46
C ILE A 133 22.74 -9.55 10.04
N VAL A 134 21.47 -9.96 10.08
CA VAL A 134 20.37 -9.28 10.78
C VAL A 134 20.10 -9.97 12.11
N GLY A 135 20.04 -9.20 13.19
CA GLY A 135 19.59 -9.67 14.50
C GLY A 135 20.44 -10.81 15.05
N THR A 136 21.72 -10.88 14.67
CA THR A 136 22.67 -11.98 14.98
C THR A 136 22.34 -13.37 14.41
N GLU A 137 21.24 -13.51 13.66
CA GLU A 137 20.72 -14.83 13.26
C GLU A 137 20.56 -15.01 11.75
N LYS A 138 20.08 -13.98 11.03
CA LYS A 138 19.69 -14.12 9.61
C LYS A 138 20.75 -13.54 8.69
N ILE A 139 21.33 -14.38 7.84
CA ILE A 139 22.34 -13.97 6.86
C ILE A 139 21.65 -13.70 5.52
N PHE A 140 22.05 -12.61 4.86
CA PHE A 140 21.69 -12.34 3.47
C PHE A 140 22.90 -11.87 2.68
N SER A 141 22.86 -12.05 1.36
CA SER A 141 23.84 -11.51 0.43
C SER A 141 23.33 -10.20 -0.19
N CYS A 142 24.24 -9.29 -0.52
CA CYS A 142 23.94 -8.04 -1.20
C CYS A 142 24.70 -7.92 -2.53
N SER A 143 24.18 -7.12 -3.45
CA SER A 143 24.92 -6.71 -4.64
C SER A 143 26.08 -5.78 -4.27
N ASP A 144 27.12 -5.65 -5.11
CA ASP A 144 28.24 -4.75 -4.82
C ASP A 144 27.78 -3.30 -4.54
N ALA A 145 26.74 -2.85 -5.25
CA ALA A 145 26.15 -1.53 -5.06
C ALA A 145 25.44 -1.41 -3.70
N ASP A 146 24.60 -2.38 -3.34
CA ASP A 146 23.88 -2.39 -2.06
C ASP A 146 24.83 -2.57 -0.88
N CYS A 147 25.84 -3.44 -0.99
CA CYS A 147 26.86 -3.63 0.06
C CYS A 147 27.67 -2.35 0.30
N THR A 148 27.95 -1.58 -0.76
CA THR A 148 28.62 -0.28 -0.63
C THR A 148 27.74 0.70 0.16
N LEU A 149 26.44 0.74 -0.10
CA LEU A 149 25.48 1.56 0.62
C LEU A 149 25.38 1.14 2.10
N LEU A 150 25.19 -0.15 2.37
CA LEU A 150 25.20 -0.74 3.71
C LEU A 150 26.48 -0.39 4.49
N SER A 151 27.65 -0.51 3.85
CA SER A 151 28.94 -0.20 4.49
C SER A 151 29.08 1.29 4.83
N ASN A 152 28.59 2.18 3.96
CA ASN A 152 28.56 3.61 4.23
C ASN A 152 27.62 3.94 5.39
N SER A 153 26.39 3.39 5.38
CA SER A 153 25.43 3.59 6.48
C SER A 153 25.94 3.04 7.81
N TYR A 154 26.64 1.91 7.80
CA TYR A 154 27.30 1.37 9.00
C TYR A 154 28.36 2.32 9.55
N ARG A 155 29.24 2.84 8.68
CA ARG A 155 30.28 3.80 9.07
C ARG A 155 29.68 5.08 9.65
N ASP A 156 28.60 5.55 9.05
CA ASP A 156 28.01 6.86 9.33
C ASP A 156 26.92 6.80 10.43
N ASN A 157 26.60 5.59 10.94
CA ASN A 157 25.52 5.32 11.91
C ASN A 157 24.14 5.81 11.43
N ASP A 158 23.85 5.64 10.15
CA ASP A 158 22.58 6.02 9.55
C ASP A 158 21.46 5.03 9.90
N LYS A 159 20.20 5.47 9.71
CA LYS A 159 19.07 4.56 9.53
C LYS A 159 18.99 4.14 8.06
N ILE A 160 18.70 2.87 7.81
CA ILE A 160 18.62 2.28 6.47
C ILE A 160 17.33 1.47 6.30
N GLN A 161 16.72 1.56 5.11
CA GLN A 161 15.56 0.77 4.70
C GLN A 161 15.97 -0.24 3.65
N LEU A 162 15.69 -1.50 3.91
CA LEU A 162 16.05 -2.63 3.06
C LEU A 162 14.77 -3.36 2.64
N SER A 163 14.60 -3.58 1.33
CA SER A 163 13.52 -4.42 0.84
C SER A 163 13.98 -5.85 0.67
N PHE A 164 13.17 -6.77 1.12
CA PHE A 164 13.44 -8.19 1.12
C PHE A 164 12.27 -9.00 0.59
N THR A 165 12.61 -10.19 0.13
CA THR A 165 11.70 -11.34 0.06
C THR A 165 12.27 -12.45 0.91
N ALA A 166 11.41 -13.35 1.37
CA ALA A 166 11.81 -14.53 2.12
C ALA A 166 11.14 -15.77 1.55
N GLU A 167 11.95 -16.79 1.27
CA GLU A 167 11.48 -18.08 0.79
C GLU A 167 12.27 -19.19 1.51
N ASN A 168 11.56 -20.21 2.01
CA ASN A 168 12.19 -21.35 2.70
C ASN A 168 13.13 -20.96 3.86
N ASP A 169 12.77 -19.91 4.61
CA ASP A 169 13.59 -19.32 5.70
C ASP A 169 14.90 -18.64 5.26
N GLU A 170 15.09 -18.45 3.95
CA GLU A 170 16.21 -17.70 3.38
C GLU A 170 15.79 -16.28 3.02
N LEU A 171 16.64 -15.31 3.36
CA LEU A 171 16.39 -13.89 3.15
C LEU A 171 17.11 -13.42 1.88
N THR A 172 16.35 -12.83 0.94
CA THR A 172 16.90 -12.24 -0.28
C THR A 172 16.73 -10.73 -0.25
N LEU A 173 17.84 -9.99 -0.25
CA LEU A 173 17.80 -8.53 -0.40
C LEU A 173 17.42 -8.19 -1.84
N LEU A 174 16.34 -7.43 -2.01
CA LEU A 174 15.94 -6.89 -3.31
C LEU A 174 16.66 -5.59 -3.62
N ALA A 175 16.72 -4.66 -2.65
CA ALA A 175 17.37 -3.37 -2.80
C ALA A 175 17.52 -2.62 -1.47
N VAL A 176 18.53 -1.76 -1.37
CA VAL A 176 18.53 -0.65 -0.40
C VAL A 176 17.56 0.42 -0.89
N LYS A 177 16.42 0.59 -0.20
CA LYS A 177 15.38 1.57 -0.57
C LYS A 177 15.81 2.99 -0.16
N CYS A 178 16.24 3.19 1.09
CA CYS A 178 16.64 4.52 1.61
C CYS A 178 17.75 4.41 2.64
N GLN A 179 18.56 5.46 2.78
CA GLN A 179 19.43 5.65 3.93
C GLN A 179 19.53 7.14 4.26
N SER A 180 19.57 7.46 5.55
CA SER A 180 19.78 8.80 6.05
C SER A 180 20.13 8.78 7.53
N SER A 181 20.74 9.86 8.03
CA SER A 181 20.90 10.06 9.47
C SER A 181 19.56 9.99 10.19
N ASP A 182 19.58 9.57 11.45
CA ASP A 182 18.39 9.45 12.30
C ASP A 182 17.51 10.71 12.29
N THR A 183 18.12 11.89 12.39
CA THR A 183 17.42 13.18 12.41
C THR A 183 16.69 13.52 11.11
N ASP A 184 17.21 13.05 9.99
CA ASP A 184 16.71 13.40 8.67
C ASP A 184 15.88 12.26 8.07
N PHE A 185 15.92 11.08 8.68
CA PHE A 185 15.31 9.86 8.17
C PHE A 185 13.81 10.04 7.95
N SER A 186 13.11 10.70 8.88
CA SER A 186 11.68 10.93 8.65
C SER A 186 11.43 11.86 7.45
N SER A 187 12.25 12.91 7.30
CA SER A 187 12.09 13.84 6.19
C SER A 187 12.46 13.25 4.82
N LYS A 188 13.32 12.23 4.77
CA LYS A 188 13.90 11.69 3.54
C LYS A 188 13.43 10.29 3.16
N CYS A 189 13.02 9.47 4.14
CA CYS A 189 12.77 8.04 3.95
C CYS A 189 11.36 7.61 4.37
N GLU A 190 10.79 8.19 5.44
CA GLU A 190 9.47 7.76 5.96
C GLU A 190 8.75 8.79 6.85
N GLY A 191 7.42 8.74 6.91
CA GLY A 191 6.63 9.62 7.77
C GLY A 191 5.96 10.74 6.99
N VAL A 192 5.54 11.77 7.72
CA VAL A 192 4.68 12.83 7.21
C VAL A 192 5.50 14.07 6.87
N ASN A 193 5.57 14.40 5.58
CA ASN A 193 6.38 15.50 5.06
C ASN A 193 5.52 16.53 4.34
N ASP A 194 5.92 17.80 4.40
CA ASP A 194 5.33 18.83 3.56
C ASP A 194 5.92 18.74 2.14
N ALA A 195 5.06 18.72 1.13
CA ALA A 195 5.46 18.73 -0.28
C ALA A 195 4.63 19.71 -1.10
N VAL A 196 5.10 19.99 -2.31
CA VAL A 196 4.39 20.83 -3.29
C VAL A 196 4.16 20.02 -4.54
N PHE A 197 2.88 19.78 -4.86
CA PHE A 197 2.48 19.05 -6.06
C PHE A 197 1.92 20.03 -7.09
N ASP A 198 2.38 19.89 -8.33
CA ASP A 198 1.66 20.37 -9.50
C ASP A 198 0.71 19.23 -9.96
N ILE A 199 -0.58 19.51 -10.11
CA ILE A 199 -1.62 18.57 -10.54
C ILE A 199 -2.09 18.97 -11.93
N ALA A 200 -2.04 18.05 -12.88
CA ALA A 200 -2.41 18.31 -14.26
C ALA A 200 -3.91 18.65 -14.39
N HIS A 201 -4.26 19.26 -15.52
CA HIS A 201 -5.64 19.64 -15.84
C HIS A 201 -6.55 18.48 -16.29
N TYR A 202 -6.04 17.24 -16.19
CA TYR A 202 -6.71 16.02 -16.60
C TYR A 202 -6.35 14.86 -15.67
N ARG A 203 -7.02 13.72 -15.88
CA ARG A 203 -6.75 12.45 -15.20
C ARG A 203 -6.51 11.36 -16.24
N SER A 204 -5.86 10.28 -15.85
CA SER A 204 -5.59 9.11 -16.69
C SER A 204 -5.86 7.83 -15.90
N ASP A 205 -6.00 6.68 -16.56
CA ASP A 205 -6.18 5.41 -15.86
C ASP A 205 -5.06 5.15 -14.84
N CYS A 206 -5.44 4.65 -13.67
CA CYS A 206 -4.53 4.42 -12.55
C CYS A 206 -3.53 3.26 -12.77
N GLY A 207 -3.78 2.35 -13.71
CA GLY A 207 -3.03 1.10 -13.83
C GLY A 207 -3.32 0.07 -12.71
N LEU A 208 -4.38 0.27 -11.93
CA LEU A 208 -4.78 -0.63 -10.84
C LEU A 208 -5.55 -1.84 -11.37
N SER A 209 -5.86 -2.85 -10.54
CA SER A 209 -6.72 -3.97 -10.98
C SER A 209 -8.13 -3.55 -11.40
N GLU A 210 -8.67 -2.50 -10.79
CA GLU A 210 -9.98 -1.94 -11.13
C GLU A 210 -9.86 -0.62 -11.91
N PRO A 211 -10.57 -0.45 -13.04
CA PRO A 211 -10.61 0.78 -13.85
C PRO A 211 -10.99 2.02 -13.04
N ARG A 212 -10.09 3.01 -13.03
CA ARG A 212 -10.25 4.24 -12.25
C ARG A 212 -9.40 5.37 -12.82
N LEU A 213 -9.87 6.61 -12.69
CA LEU A 213 -9.13 7.80 -13.08
C LEU A 213 -8.33 8.36 -11.90
N CYS A 214 -7.02 8.43 -12.08
CA CYS A 214 -6.06 8.96 -11.12
C CYS A 214 -5.52 10.32 -11.53
N PHE A 215 -5.06 11.09 -10.53
CA PHE A 215 -4.40 12.36 -10.80
C PHE A 215 -3.07 12.11 -11.51
N VAL A 216 -2.81 12.91 -12.54
CA VAL A 216 -1.47 13.08 -13.10
C VAL A 216 -0.80 14.20 -12.32
N TYR A 217 0.31 13.90 -11.64
CA TYR A 217 0.95 14.84 -10.71
C TYR A 217 2.46 14.90 -10.92
N LYS A 218 3.05 15.99 -10.46
CA LYS A 218 4.49 16.20 -10.41
C LYS A 218 4.88 16.81 -9.08
N GLU A 219 5.88 16.23 -8.42
CA GLU A 219 6.49 16.82 -7.24
C GLU A 219 7.53 17.86 -7.64
N LYS A 220 7.40 19.08 -7.11
CA LYS A 220 8.23 20.21 -7.57
C LYS A 220 9.68 20.18 -7.06
N ASN A 221 9.92 19.50 -5.95
CA ASN A 221 11.26 19.41 -5.35
C ASN A 221 12.12 18.29 -5.94
N ASP A 222 11.54 17.42 -6.77
CA ASP A 222 12.29 16.34 -7.40
C ASP A 222 13.12 16.89 -8.57
N ALA A 223 14.32 16.36 -8.76
CA ALA A 223 15.16 16.71 -9.92
C ALA A 223 14.55 16.19 -11.23
N SER A 224 13.58 15.28 -11.13
CA SER A 224 12.78 14.79 -12.25
C SER A 224 11.78 15.84 -12.73
N THR A 225 11.78 16.11 -14.03
CA THR A 225 10.78 16.96 -14.67
C THR A 225 9.51 16.20 -15.04
N GLU A 226 9.46 14.89 -14.83
CA GLU A 226 8.44 13.99 -15.34
C GLU A 226 7.17 13.98 -14.47
N TRP A 227 6.02 13.87 -15.12
CA TRP A 227 4.75 13.65 -14.43
C TRP A 227 4.56 12.16 -14.14
N ASN A 228 3.76 11.87 -13.12
CA ASN A 228 3.50 10.52 -12.63
C ASN A 228 1.98 10.33 -12.41
N ILE A 229 1.54 9.07 -12.34
CA ILE A 229 0.18 8.72 -11.94
C ILE A 229 0.14 8.52 -10.43
N LEU A 230 -0.71 9.29 -9.74
CA LEU A 230 -0.94 9.14 -8.30
C LEU A 230 -1.98 8.02 -8.07
N PRO A 231 -1.60 6.84 -7.54
CA PRO A 231 -2.48 5.67 -7.51
C PRO A 231 -3.61 5.74 -6.46
N PHE A 232 -3.81 6.90 -5.83
CA PHE A 232 -4.85 7.16 -4.85
C PHE A 232 -5.26 8.64 -4.88
N GLY A 233 -6.40 8.94 -4.25
CA GLY A 233 -6.90 10.31 -4.13
C GLY A 233 -6.07 11.17 -3.17
N ILE A 234 -6.25 12.49 -3.27
CA ILE A 234 -5.71 13.46 -2.33
C ILE A 234 -6.83 13.82 -1.34
N ALA A 235 -6.65 13.48 -0.07
CA ALA A 235 -7.65 13.75 0.96
C ALA A 235 -7.91 15.26 1.07
N GLY A 236 -9.18 15.67 1.07
CA GLY A 236 -9.57 17.08 1.15
C GLY A 236 -9.40 17.89 -0.13
N PHE A 237 -9.09 17.25 -1.27
CA PHE A 237 -8.93 17.94 -2.56
C PHE A 237 -9.72 17.28 -3.68
N THR A 238 -10.25 18.12 -4.58
CA THR A 238 -10.96 17.67 -5.78
C THR A 238 -10.59 18.61 -6.92
N ALA A 239 -9.87 18.11 -7.92
CA ALA A 239 -9.53 18.91 -9.09
C ALA A 239 -10.70 18.94 -10.09
N GLN A 240 -10.90 20.11 -10.70
CA GLN A 240 -11.77 20.30 -11.86
C GLN A 240 -11.03 19.96 -13.15
N TRP A 241 -11.70 19.28 -14.07
CA TRP A 241 -11.21 19.07 -15.44
C TRP A 241 -10.96 20.41 -16.13
N GLY A 242 -9.84 20.52 -16.86
CA GLY A 242 -9.45 21.74 -17.55
C GLY A 242 -8.74 22.76 -16.66
N LYS A 243 -8.47 22.46 -15.39
CA LYS A 243 -7.67 23.32 -14.51
C LYS A 243 -6.44 22.60 -13.97
N GLU A 244 -5.29 23.22 -14.14
CA GLU A 244 -4.03 22.81 -13.53
C GLU A 244 -3.89 23.51 -12.18
N TYR A 245 -3.37 22.79 -11.18
CA TYR A 245 -3.25 23.30 -9.82
C TYR A 245 -1.82 23.17 -9.32
N ARG A 246 -1.40 24.11 -8.49
CA ARG A 246 -0.25 23.98 -7.60
C ARG A 246 -0.76 23.98 -6.17
N ILE A 247 -0.51 22.89 -5.46
CA ILE A 247 -1.02 22.68 -4.11
C ILE A 247 0.12 22.32 -3.14
N ASP A 248 -0.03 22.80 -1.91
CA ASP A 248 0.74 22.31 -0.78
C ASP A 248 0.00 21.12 -0.17
N VAL A 249 0.76 20.07 0.11
CA VAL A 249 0.24 18.82 0.62
C VAL A 249 1.10 18.31 1.77
N LYS A 250 0.50 17.46 2.60
CA LYS A 250 1.22 16.57 3.50
C LYS A 250 1.24 15.18 2.88
N VAL A 251 2.44 14.64 2.68
CA VAL A 251 2.64 13.30 2.13
C VAL A 251 3.03 12.34 3.21
N THR A 252 2.43 11.15 3.22
CA THR A 252 2.92 10.05 4.05
C THR A 252 3.75 9.13 3.17
N ILE A 253 5.04 9.04 3.48
CA ILE A 253 5.97 8.13 2.79
C ILE A 253 6.22 6.94 3.71
N LYS A 254 6.18 5.73 3.16
CA LYS A 254 6.63 4.54 3.88
C LYS A 254 7.51 3.74 2.94
N ALA A 255 8.76 3.48 3.35
CA ALA A 255 9.74 2.79 2.53
C ALA A 255 10.00 3.47 1.16
N LYS A 256 10.15 4.81 1.13
CA LYS A 256 10.16 5.64 -0.09
C LYS A 256 8.93 5.58 -1.00
N ALA A 257 7.95 4.72 -0.72
CA ALA A 257 6.70 4.71 -1.46
C ALA A 257 5.75 5.75 -0.87
N LEU A 258 5.21 6.63 -1.72
CA LEU A 258 4.13 7.53 -1.36
C LEU A 258 2.89 6.69 -1.04
N LYS A 259 2.33 6.83 0.16
CA LYS A 259 1.18 6.03 0.65
C LYS A 259 -0.10 6.82 0.75
N SER A 260 -0.02 8.10 1.10
CA SER A 260 -1.18 8.99 1.14
C SER A 260 -0.75 10.44 0.97
N VAL A 261 -1.70 11.27 0.55
CA VAL A 261 -1.51 12.71 0.34
C VAL A 261 -2.73 13.41 0.92
N GLU A 262 -2.50 14.40 1.77
CA GLU A 262 -3.52 15.28 2.35
C GLU A 262 -3.31 16.70 1.86
N PHE A 263 -4.38 17.32 1.38
CA PHE A 263 -4.35 18.71 0.92
C PHE A 263 -4.24 19.69 2.07
N VAL A 264 -3.31 20.64 1.93
CA VAL A 264 -3.12 21.72 2.90
C VAL A 264 -3.69 23.02 2.36
N LYS A 265 -3.23 23.45 1.17
CA LYS A 265 -3.72 24.68 0.53
C LYS A 265 -3.42 24.72 -0.96
N GLU A 266 -4.27 25.41 -1.71
CA GLU A 266 -3.99 25.81 -3.08
C GLU A 266 -3.05 27.02 -3.06
N ARG A 267 -1.97 26.98 -3.85
CA ARG A 267 -1.10 28.13 -4.08
C ARG A 267 -1.53 28.91 -5.31
N GLU A 268 -1.82 28.18 -6.38
CA GLU A 268 -2.08 28.73 -7.71
C GLU A 268 -2.94 27.74 -8.50
N SER A 269 -3.78 28.26 -9.38
CA SER A 269 -4.48 27.47 -10.40
C SER A 269 -4.48 28.20 -11.73
N ALA A 270 -4.44 27.44 -12.82
CA ALA A 270 -4.44 27.94 -14.18
C ALA A 270 -5.52 27.23 -15.00
N ASP A 271 -6.27 28.01 -15.79
CA ASP A 271 -7.23 27.47 -16.75
C ASP A 271 -6.48 26.96 -17.98
N ARG A 272 -6.67 25.68 -18.26
CA ARG A 272 -6.10 24.91 -19.38
C ARG A 272 -7.19 24.39 -20.31
N THR A 273 -8.40 24.95 -20.22
CA THR A 273 -9.48 24.65 -21.17
C THR A 273 -8.99 24.88 -22.60
N ASN A 274 -9.39 23.99 -23.51
CA ASN A 274 -8.96 23.90 -24.91
C ASN A 274 -7.49 23.50 -25.14
N GLU A 275 -6.71 23.28 -24.08
CA GLU A 275 -5.43 22.58 -24.21
C GLU A 275 -5.70 21.08 -24.37
N SER A 276 -5.03 20.46 -25.35
CA SER A 276 -5.16 19.02 -25.58
C SER A 276 -4.24 18.24 -24.64
N PHE A 277 -4.71 17.08 -24.19
CA PHE A 277 -3.97 16.13 -23.38
C PHE A 277 -4.21 14.71 -23.87
N ASN A 278 -3.26 13.83 -23.60
CA ASN A 278 -3.37 12.40 -23.88
C ASN A 278 -3.63 11.66 -22.56
N MET A 279 -4.58 10.74 -22.57
CA MET A 279 -4.93 9.93 -21.40
C MET A 279 -5.14 8.47 -21.77
N ILE A 280 -4.93 7.60 -20.79
CA ILE A 280 -5.16 6.17 -20.93
C ILE A 280 -6.55 5.83 -20.41
N MET A 281 -7.24 4.95 -21.13
CA MET A 281 -8.41 4.21 -20.63
C MET A 281 -8.23 2.74 -20.99
N ARG A 282 -8.86 1.84 -20.24
CA ARG A 282 -8.84 0.41 -20.54
C ARG A 282 -10.24 -0.14 -20.81
N THR A 283 -10.30 -1.17 -21.61
CA THR A 283 -11.50 -1.98 -21.89
C THR A 283 -11.44 -3.30 -21.11
N GLY A 284 -12.44 -4.16 -21.26
CA GLY A 284 -12.49 -5.46 -20.60
C GLY A 284 -13.30 -5.43 -19.31
N ALA A 285 -12.95 -6.27 -18.34
CA ALA A 285 -13.76 -6.45 -17.14
C ALA A 285 -13.81 -5.15 -16.30
N SER A 286 -15.00 -4.57 -16.18
CA SER A 286 -15.25 -3.29 -15.47
C SER A 286 -14.60 -2.05 -16.11
N GLY A 287 -14.09 -2.17 -17.34
CA GLY A 287 -13.47 -1.08 -18.10
C GLY A 287 -14.47 -0.21 -18.85
N LEU A 288 -14.04 0.41 -19.93
CA LEU A 288 -14.92 1.10 -20.88
C LEU A 288 -16.02 0.17 -21.39
N GLU A 289 -17.24 0.69 -21.40
CA GLU A 289 -18.39 0.12 -22.10
C GLU A 289 -18.59 0.83 -23.45
N GLU A 290 -19.36 0.21 -24.34
CA GLU A 290 -19.78 0.83 -25.60
C GLU A 290 -20.45 2.18 -25.36
N SER A 291 -20.24 3.10 -26.29
CA SER A 291 -20.79 4.42 -26.26
C SER A 291 -22.32 4.42 -26.23
N ASN A 292 -22.90 5.38 -25.52
CA ASN A 292 -24.33 5.56 -25.42
C ASN A 292 -24.68 7.04 -25.56
N ASN A 293 -25.59 7.38 -26.48
CA ASN A 293 -26.00 8.76 -26.75
C ASN A 293 -24.82 9.73 -26.87
N ASP A 294 -23.90 9.44 -27.79
CA ASP A 294 -22.76 10.30 -28.16
C ASP A 294 -21.60 10.39 -27.14
N VAL A 295 -21.68 9.68 -26.02
CA VAL A 295 -20.67 9.69 -24.96
C VAL A 295 -20.17 8.29 -24.62
N ILE A 296 -18.94 8.21 -24.14
CA ILE A 296 -18.42 7.06 -23.38
C ILE A 296 -18.36 7.43 -21.90
N SER A 297 -18.50 6.45 -21.01
CA SER A 297 -18.38 6.65 -19.56
C SER A 297 -17.19 5.88 -19.00
N TYR A 298 -16.40 6.53 -18.16
CA TYR A 298 -15.25 5.92 -17.49
C TYR A 298 -15.09 6.47 -16.08
N ASP A 299 -15.04 5.60 -15.06
CA ASP A 299 -14.99 5.99 -13.64
C ASP A 299 -16.11 7.00 -13.27
N GLY A 300 -17.31 6.80 -13.84
CA GLY A 300 -18.47 7.68 -13.65
C GLY A 300 -18.37 9.06 -14.33
N ILE A 301 -17.35 9.30 -15.15
CA ILE A 301 -17.17 10.53 -15.92
C ILE A 301 -17.55 10.29 -17.38
N GLU A 302 -18.32 11.21 -17.96
CA GLU A 302 -18.73 11.16 -19.37
C GLU A 302 -17.77 11.94 -20.27
N PHE A 303 -17.45 11.36 -21.43
CA PHE A 303 -16.60 11.95 -22.46
C PHE A 303 -17.34 11.93 -23.78
N ASN A 304 -17.48 13.09 -24.44
CA ASN A 304 -18.12 13.17 -25.75
C ASN A 304 -17.18 12.63 -26.82
N CYS A 305 -17.56 11.52 -27.43
CA CYS A 305 -16.83 10.91 -28.53
C CYS A 305 -17.41 11.26 -29.90
N SER A 306 -18.65 11.76 -29.97
CA SER A 306 -19.36 11.94 -31.26
C SER A 306 -18.87 13.15 -32.04
N ARG A 307 -18.45 14.22 -31.36
CA ARG A 307 -18.09 15.49 -32.01
C ARG A 307 -16.98 15.34 -33.04
N TYR A 308 -16.06 14.40 -32.81
CA TYR A 308 -14.96 14.06 -33.72
C TYR A 308 -15.10 12.66 -34.34
N ASN A 309 -16.31 12.08 -34.30
CA ASN A 309 -16.63 10.75 -34.83
C ASN A 309 -15.76 9.62 -34.26
N LYS A 310 -15.44 9.67 -32.97
CA LYS A 310 -14.59 8.69 -32.30
C LYS A 310 -15.34 7.59 -31.56
N CYS A 311 -16.67 7.69 -31.43
CA CYS A 311 -17.45 6.66 -30.74
C CYS A 311 -17.28 5.27 -31.37
N SER A 312 -17.46 5.16 -32.70
CA SER A 312 -17.32 3.88 -33.40
C SER A 312 -15.91 3.28 -33.27
N ASP A 313 -14.85 4.10 -33.36
CA ASP A 313 -13.47 3.62 -33.21
C ASP A 313 -13.24 3.03 -31.80
N ILE A 314 -13.86 3.62 -30.78
CA ILE A 314 -13.74 3.18 -29.38
C ILE A 314 -14.62 1.96 -29.12
N ASP A 315 -15.84 1.94 -29.67
CA ASP A 315 -16.76 0.80 -29.58
C ASP A 315 -16.15 -0.44 -30.22
N ASP A 316 -15.50 -0.30 -31.38
CA ASP A 316 -14.75 -1.39 -32.03
C ASP A 316 -13.65 -1.96 -31.12
N ALA A 317 -12.98 -1.11 -30.32
CA ALA A 317 -11.96 -1.55 -29.37
C ALA A 317 -12.57 -2.22 -28.12
N VAL A 318 -13.75 -1.77 -27.66
CA VAL A 318 -14.51 -2.42 -26.59
C VAL A 318 -14.97 -3.81 -27.04
N GLU A 319 -15.52 -3.95 -28.25
CA GLU A 319 -15.97 -5.23 -28.81
C GLU A 319 -14.84 -6.26 -28.97
N GLN A 320 -13.62 -5.80 -29.25
CA GLN A 320 -12.44 -6.65 -29.37
C GLN A 320 -11.85 -7.10 -28.03
N ALA A 321 -12.23 -6.45 -26.93
CA ALA A 321 -11.77 -6.79 -25.60
C ALA A 321 -12.47 -8.06 -25.09
N SER A 322 -11.77 -8.83 -24.26
CA SER A 322 -12.36 -9.99 -23.58
C SER A 322 -11.88 -10.07 -22.14
N SER A 323 -12.52 -10.93 -21.33
CA SER A 323 -12.11 -11.19 -19.95
C SER A 323 -10.69 -11.77 -19.82
N SER A 324 -10.08 -12.23 -20.92
CA SER A 324 -8.72 -12.77 -20.96
C SER A 324 -7.74 -11.92 -21.76
N GLN A 325 -8.21 -10.84 -22.39
CA GLN A 325 -7.40 -9.98 -23.24
C GLN A 325 -7.99 -8.57 -23.21
N GLU A 326 -7.61 -7.83 -22.16
CA GLU A 326 -7.91 -6.40 -22.02
C GLU A 326 -7.16 -5.61 -23.08
N ARG A 327 -7.77 -4.50 -23.52
CA ARG A 327 -7.14 -3.53 -24.41
C ARG A 327 -6.99 -2.20 -23.69
N PHE A 328 -5.90 -1.51 -23.99
CA PHE A 328 -5.59 -0.20 -23.47
C PHE A 328 -5.58 0.80 -24.62
N LEU A 329 -6.23 1.94 -24.40
CA LEU A 329 -6.42 3.01 -25.36
C LEU A 329 -5.64 4.24 -24.93
N ILE A 330 -4.94 4.89 -25.87
CA ILE A 330 -4.48 6.28 -25.69
C ILE A 330 -5.46 7.18 -26.42
N LEU A 331 -6.20 7.99 -25.66
CA LEU A 331 -7.16 8.95 -26.18
C LEU A 331 -6.58 10.37 -26.08
N GLN A 332 -6.66 11.12 -27.18
CA GLN A 332 -6.43 12.55 -27.16
C GLN A 332 -7.74 13.26 -26.87
N ALA A 333 -7.76 14.12 -25.85
CA ALA A 333 -8.93 14.88 -25.45
C ALA A 333 -8.59 16.32 -25.11
N PHE A 334 -9.61 17.15 -24.97
CA PHE A 334 -9.51 18.49 -24.39
C PHE A 334 -10.81 18.83 -23.66
N VAL A 335 -10.75 19.80 -22.76
CA VAL A 335 -11.93 20.31 -22.06
C VAL A 335 -12.42 21.57 -22.79
N GLU A 336 -13.72 21.68 -23.01
CA GLU A 336 -14.36 22.90 -23.51
C GLU A 336 -15.35 23.44 -22.46
N THR A 337 -15.33 24.75 -22.25
CA THR A 337 -16.28 25.46 -21.39
C THR A 337 -17.27 26.25 -22.26
N SER A 338 -18.13 25.53 -23.00
CA SER A 338 -19.21 26.15 -23.79
C SER A 338 -20.51 26.38 -22.99
N GLY A 339 -20.50 26.19 -21.67
CA GLY A 339 -21.63 26.38 -20.75
C GLY A 339 -21.24 26.38 -19.25
N GLU A 340 -22.21 26.15 -18.35
CA GLU A 340 -21.99 26.11 -16.89
C GLU A 340 -21.20 24.87 -16.40
N VAL A 341 -21.13 23.81 -17.21
CA VAL A 341 -20.42 22.56 -16.89
C VAL A 341 -19.36 22.29 -17.95
N PRO A 342 -18.09 22.00 -17.58
CA PRO A 342 -17.05 21.64 -18.53
C PRO A 342 -17.40 20.33 -19.24
N VAL A 343 -17.23 20.28 -20.55
CA VAL A 343 -17.42 19.06 -21.36
C VAL A 343 -16.06 18.56 -21.81
N ILE A 344 -15.81 17.26 -21.63
CA ILE A 344 -14.58 16.62 -22.10
C ILE A 344 -14.86 16.04 -23.49
N LEU A 345 -14.06 16.45 -24.48
CA LEU A 345 -14.23 16.06 -25.87
C LEU A 345 -13.08 15.13 -26.28
N ILE A 346 -13.40 13.92 -26.70
CA ILE A 346 -12.43 13.01 -27.31
C ILE A 346 -12.21 13.46 -28.75
N LYS A 347 -10.97 13.84 -29.04
CA LYS A 347 -10.56 14.35 -30.35
C LYS A 347 -10.00 13.24 -31.23
N ASP A 348 -9.25 12.31 -30.65
CA ASP A 348 -8.66 11.20 -31.40
C ASP A 348 -8.40 9.95 -30.53
N LEU A 349 -8.29 8.80 -31.20
CA LEU A 349 -7.80 7.53 -30.65
C LEU A 349 -6.39 7.32 -31.22
N LEU A 350 -5.37 7.59 -30.40
CA LEU A 350 -3.98 7.58 -30.83
C LEU A 350 -3.37 6.18 -30.85
N CYS A 351 -3.83 5.31 -29.94
CA CYS A 351 -3.39 3.92 -29.88
C CYS A 351 -4.47 3.05 -29.26
N ASP A 352 -4.54 1.79 -29.73
CA ASP A 352 -5.41 0.75 -29.21
C ASP A 352 -4.66 -0.59 -29.32
N GLU A 353 -4.22 -1.14 -28.19
CA GLU A 353 -3.47 -2.39 -28.17
C GLU A 353 -3.83 -3.28 -26.97
N ALA A 354 -3.54 -4.57 -27.12
CA ALA A 354 -3.64 -5.50 -26.02
C ALA A 354 -2.61 -5.18 -24.91
N SER A 355 -2.97 -5.49 -23.66
CA SER A 355 -2.15 -5.23 -22.47
C SER A 355 -0.67 -5.62 -22.61
N ASP A 356 -0.39 -6.79 -23.19
CA ASP A 356 0.96 -7.34 -23.37
C ASP A 356 1.83 -6.56 -24.37
N LYS A 357 1.22 -5.77 -25.24
CA LYS A 357 1.90 -4.95 -26.26
C LYS A 357 1.83 -3.47 -26.00
N PHE A 358 0.90 -3.02 -25.15
CA PHE A 358 0.58 -1.60 -24.98
C PHE A 358 1.79 -0.75 -24.60
N LYS A 359 2.67 -1.23 -23.72
CA LYS A 359 3.90 -0.52 -23.34
C LYS A 359 4.81 -0.22 -24.54
N ALA A 360 5.10 -1.27 -25.32
CA ALA A 360 6.05 -1.20 -26.42
C ALA A 360 5.45 -0.51 -27.65
N GLU A 361 4.17 -0.76 -27.94
CA GLU A 361 3.54 -0.30 -29.17
C GLU A 361 2.82 1.05 -29.03
N CYS A 362 2.45 1.45 -27.80
CA CYS A 362 1.74 2.69 -27.53
C CYS A 362 2.56 3.63 -26.63
N VAL A 363 2.72 3.31 -25.34
CA VAL A 363 3.28 4.25 -24.33
C VAL A 363 4.68 4.74 -24.73
N SER A 364 5.56 3.85 -25.20
CA SER A 364 6.93 4.22 -25.59
C SER A 364 7.03 5.20 -26.78
N LYS A 365 5.92 5.43 -27.50
CA LYS A 365 5.84 6.34 -28.65
C LYS A 365 5.24 7.71 -28.29
N HIS A 366 4.83 7.91 -27.03
CA HIS A 366 4.18 9.13 -26.54
C HIS A 366 4.81 9.61 -25.23
N ASP A 367 5.65 10.65 -25.30
CA ASP A 367 6.37 11.22 -24.15
C ASP A 367 5.45 11.92 -23.11
N ASP A 368 4.18 12.14 -23.47
CA ASP A 368 3.15 12.81 -22.66
C ASP A 368 2.08 11.85 -22.12
N VAL A 369 2.36 10.55 -22.14
CA VAL A 369 1.49 9.48 -21.64
C VAL A 369 2.16 8.78 -20.46
N TYR A 370 1.46 8.76 -19.33
CA TYR A 370 1.97 8.22 -18.07
C TYR A 370 1.16 7.00 -17.66
N TRP A 371 1.85 5.91 -17.34
CA TRP A 371 1.24 4.62 -17.03
C TRP A 371 1.98 3.91 -15.90
N ASN A 372 1.22 3.43 -14.91
CA ASN A 372 1.73 2.48 -13.92
C ASN A 372 1.34 1.08 -14.41
N GLU A 373 2.31 0.19 -14.56
CA GLU A 373 2.09 -1.23 -14.92
C GLU A 373 1.74 -2.05 -13.69
#